data_AF-A0A7K2YI91-F1
#
_entry.id   AF-A0A7K2YI91-F1
#
_cell.length_a   1.000
_cell.length_b   1.000
_cell.length_c   1.000
_cell.angle_alpha   90.00
_cell.angle_beta   90.00
_cell.angle_gamma   90.00
#
_symmetry.space_group_name_H-M   'P 1'
#
loop_
_entity.id
_entity.type
_entity.pdbx_description
1 polymer ?
#
loop_
_entity_poly.entity_id
_entity_poly.type
_entity_poly.pdbx_seq_one_letter_code
_entity_poly.pdbx_strand_id
1 'polypeptide(L)'
;MSGEFLEGVTVLDLASVGPAARASRWLADYGADVIKVGPVPAKSGVQIAPPYYSYSAHRRMKRVLVDMKAPDGREAFLKLVETADVVIESFRPGVVDRLGIGPEAVAARNPRIVYCSTSGFGQDGPHSQQAGHDLNYLGTGGFLHMSGPGADGGPPIPGATVADSAGGGMHAVIAIMGALFRRQNTGEGARLDVSVADGMLALMALGVDEFLATGVEPEPRHGILTGRYACYDTYRARDGKWLAVAAIEGRFWANLCRLVGLDKWAPRQLDDDAQDAIRADLAAAFATRDRDDWVAELAPADTCVSAVLSVPELLDDPQYLARGAFTTAKHPVQGEFRQVGPVLAGQQAPSDPYPVRESGITDTDELLAAAGLSPDRIAELRAFGVVA
;
A
#
# COMPACT_ATOMS: atom_id res chain seq x y z
N MET A 1 14.21 -6.00 19.66
CA MET A 1 14.25 -7.12 18.70
C MET A 1 14.39 -6.47 17.32
N SER A 2 15.23 -6.96 16.41
CA SER A 2 15.31 -6.40 15.06
C SER A 2 13.99 -6.69 14.35
N GLY A 3 13.39 -5.68 13.71
CA GLY A 3 12.15 -5.85 12.92
C GLY A 3 12.37 -6.56 11.57
N GLU A 4 13.40 -7.40 11.48
CA GLU A 4 13.83 -8.10 10.26
C GLU A 4 13.19 -9.50 10.23
N PHE A 5 11.87 -9.53 10.05
CA PHE A 5 11.08 -10.77 10.06
C PHE A 5 11.27 -11.67 8.82
N LEU A 6 11.93 -11.16 7.78
CA LEU A 6 12.19 -11.86 6.51
C LEU A 6 13.69 -11.94 6.17
N GLU A 7 14.57 -11.87 7.18
CA GLU A 7 16.00 -12.11 6.97
C GLU A 7 16.23 -13.46 6.28
N GLY A 8 17.10 -13.47 5.26
CA GLY A 8 17.38 -14.65 4.45
C GLY A 8 16.36 -14.95 3.35
N VAL A 9 15.32 -14.13 3.17
CA VAL A 9 14.37 -14.25 2.04
C VAL A 9 14.83 -13.37 0.88
N THR A 10 15.08 -13.94 -0.28
CA THR A 10 15.42 -13.20 -1.51
C THR A 10 14.20 -13.02 -2.42
N VAL A 11 13.93 -11.79 -2.84
CA VAL A 11 12.76 -11.43 -3.67
C VAL A 11 13.21 -10.79 -4.97
N LEU A 12 12.82 -11.34 -6.11
CA LEU A 12 12.97 -10.73 -7.43
C LEU A 12 11.71 -9.93 -7.76
N ASP A 13 11.82 -8.62 -7.90
CA ASP A 13 10.70 -7.72 -8.21
C ASP A 13 10.83 -7.13 -9.62
N LEU A 14 9.96 -7.57 -10.53
CA LEU A 14 9.89 -7.11 -11.92
C LEU A 14 8.89 -5.96 -12.11
N ALA A 15 8.18 -5.53 -11.06
CA ALA A 15 7.21 -4.46 -11.17
C ALA A 15 7.88 -3.09 -11.25
N SER A 16 7.22 -2.14 -11.91
CA SER A 16 7.72 -0.75 -12.00
C SER A 16 7.03 0.19 -11.01
N VAL A 17 5.71 0.04 -10.85
CA VAL A 17 4.84 0.89 -10.03
C VAL A 17 3.67 0.08 -9.47
N GLY A 18 2.81 0.73 -8.68
CA GLY A 18 1.52 0.18 -8.26
C GLY A 18 1.64 -0.86 -7.14
N PRO A 19 0.73 -1.85 -7.10
CA PRO A 19 0.59 -2.75 -5.96
C PRO A 19 1.83 -3.61 -5.69
N ALA A 20 2.43 -4.22 -6.71
CA ALA A 20 3.64 -5.03 -6.53
C ALA A 20 4.84 -4.21 -6.03
N ALA A 21 5.04 -2.98 -6.54
CA ALA A 21 6.12 -2.11 -6.07
C ALA A 21 5.94 -1.70 -4.59
N ARG A 22 4.70 -1.61 -4.11
CA ARG A 22 4.41 -1.40 -2.67
C ARG A 22 4.67 -2.68 -1.87
N ALA A 23 4.26 -3.84 -2.39
CA ALA A 23 4.48 -5.13 -1.76
C ALA A 23 5.97 -5.40 -1.56
N SER A 24 6.78 -5.26 -2.60
CA SER A 24 8.24 -5.45 -2.52
C SER A 24 8.89 -4.45 -1.56
N ARG A 25 8.43 -3.20 -1.53
CA ARG A 25 8.85 -2.20 -0.54
C ARG A 25 8.56 -2.64 0.90
N TRP A 26 7.38 -3.20 1.17
CA TRP A 26 7.07 -3.71 2.52
C TRP A 26 7.90 -4.94 2.86
N LEU A 27 8.12 -5.86 1.93
CA LEU A 27 8.99 -7.02 2.15
C LEU A 27 10.43 -6.60 2.46
N ALA A 28 10.98 -5.60 1.75
CA ALA A 28 12.31 -5.03 2.04
C ALA A 28 12.38 -4.39 3.43
N ASP A 29 11.34 -3.66 3.82
CA ASP A 29 11.22 -3.08 5.17
C ASP A 29 11.18 -4.16 6.26
N TYR A 30 10.56 -5.31 5.98
CA TYR A 30 10.56 -6.48 6.84
C TYR A 30 11.85 -7.31 6.78
N GLY A 31 12.87 -6.86 6.04
CA GLY A 31 14.21 -7.47 6.04
C GLY A 31 14.50 -8.42 4.88
N ALA A 32 13.61 -8.57 3.91
CA ALA A 32 13.90 -9.37 2.71
C ALA A 32 14.95 -8.68 1.81
N ASP A 33 15.81 -9.48 1.17
CA ASP A 33 16.74 -9.04 0.14
C ASP A 33 15.99 -8.85 -1.18
N VAL A 34 15.49 -7.65 -1.40
CA VAL A 34 14.71 -7.31 -2.59
C VAL A 34 15.61 -6.83 -3.72
N ILE A 35 15.55 -7.53 -4.86
CA ILE A 35 16.27 -7.23 -6.09
C ILE A 35 15.27 -6.75 -7.13
N LYS A 36 15.35 -5.47 -7.50
CA LYS A 36 14.56 -4.91 -8.60
C LYS A 36 15.17 -5.37 -9.92
N VAL A 37 14.38 -6.11 -10.70
CA VAL A 37 14.76 -6.59 -12.03
C VAL A 37 14.14 -5.66 -13.06
N GLY A 38 14.97 -4.86 -13.72
CA GLY A 38 14.54 -3.92 -14.76
C GLY A 38 15.02 -4.33 -16.16
N PRO A 39 14.43 -3.77 -17.22
CA PRO A 39 14.99 -3.92 -18.56
C PRO A 39 16.28 -3.11 -18.69
N VAL A 40 17.18 -3.55 -19.59
CA VAL A 40 18.27 -2.67 -20.06
C VAL A 40 17.65 -1.43 -20.72
N PRO A 41 18.04 -0.20 -20.35
CA PRO A 41 17.46 1.01 -20.91
C PRO A 41 17.67 1.08 -22.43
N ALA A 42 16.58 1.05 -23.19
CA ALA A 42 16.62 1.32 -24.63
C ALA A 42 16.51 2.84 -24.89
N LYS A 43 17.25 3.36 -25.88
CA LYS A 43 17.23 4.79 -26.26
C LYS A 43 15.83 5.35 -26.61
N SER A 44 14.83 4.51 -26.84
CA SER A 44 13.47 4.87 -27.28
C SER A 44 12.34 4.46 -26.33
N GLY A 45 12.65 3.88 -25.16
CA GLY A 45 11.62 3.44 -24.21
C GLY A 45 11.21 4.54 -23.24
N VAL A 46 9.94 4.95 -23.25
CA VAL A 46 9.37 5.75 -22.15
C VAL A 46 9.00 4.79 -21.03
N GLN A 47 9.94 4.54 -20.12
CA GLN A 47 9.62 3.90 -18.85
C GLN A 47 9.14 4.98 -17.89
N ILE A 48 7.99 4.77 -17.25
CA ILE A 48 7.55 5.66 -16.17
C ILE A 48 8.57 5.52 -15.04
N ALA A 49 9.41 6.55 -14.88
CA ALA A 49 10.31 6.67 -13.75
C ALA A 49 9.55 7.44 -12.66
N PRO A 50 9.12 6.79 -11.57
CA PRO A 50 8.50 7.51 -10.48
C PRO A 50 9.50 8.49 -9.85
N PRO A 51 9.04 9.60 -9.25
CA PRO A 51 9.90 10.52 -8.52
C PRO A 51 10.79 9.78 -7.50
N TYR A 52 11.98 10.31 -7.23
CA TYR A 52 13.01 9.64 -6.41
C TYR A 52 12.55 9.22 -5.00
N TYR A 53 11.51 9.85 -4.45
CA TYR A 53 10.95 9.56 -3.13
C TYR A 53 9.82 8.51 -3.12
N SER A 54 9.32 8.12 -4.29
CA SER A 54 8.21 7.16 -4.41
C SER A 54 8.63 5.79 -3.88
N TYR A 55 7.66 5.03 -3.34
CA TYR A 55 7.90 3.70 -2.76
C TYR A 55 9.07 3.69 -1.76
N SER A 56 9.14 4.72 -0.92
CA SER A 56 10.23 4.90 0.05
C SER A 56 11.63 4.95 -0.59
N ALA A 57 11.70 5.53 -1.79
CA ALA A 57 12.88 5.66 -2.61
C ALA A 57 13.59 4.32 -2.90
N HIS A 58 12.85 3.20 -2.86
CA HIS A 58 13.42 1.86 -3.00
C HIS A 58 14.61 1.59 -2.07
N ARG A 59 14.60 2.18 -0.87
CA ARG A 59 15.61 1.91 0.16
C ARG A 59 15.75 0.41 0.40
N ARG A 60 16.96 -0.04 0.79
CA ARG A 60 17.31 -1.46 1.05
C ARG A 60 17.20 -2.39 -0.17
N MET A 61 16.87 -1.89 -1.36
CA MET A 61 16.77 -2.73 -2.56
C MET A 61 18.07 -2.69 -3.36
N LYS A 62 18.41 -3.81 -4.00
CA LYS A 62 19.42 -3.90 -5.06
C LYS A 62 18.75 -3.84 -6.44
N ARG A 63 19.53 -3.66 -7.50
CA ARG A 63 19.00 -3.59 -8.86
C ARG A 63 19.81 -4.43 -9.84
N VAL A 64 19.13 -5.11 -10.74
CA VAL A 64 19.73 -5.80 -11.89
C VAL A 64 18.98 -5.41 -13.16
N LEU A 65 19.71 -5.12 -14.24
CA LEU A 65 19.12 -4.76 -15.53
C LEU A 65 19.40 -5.86 -16.56
N VAL A 66 18.34 -6.45 -17.09
CA VAL A 66 18.39 -7.60 -17.99
C VAL A 66 17.37 -7.45 -19.11
N ASP A 67 17.78 -7.62 -20.36
CA ASP A 67 16.87 -7.74 -21.49
C ASP A 67 16.26 -9.14 -21.55
N MET A 68 15.11 -9.32 -20.90
CA MET A 68 14.37 -10.58 -20.89
C MET A 68 13.77 -10.98 -22.25
N LYS A 69 13.86 -10.13 -23.28
CA LYS A 69 13.46 -10.51 -24.65
C LYS A 69 14.56 -11.29 -25.36
N ALA A 70 15.82 -11.08 -24.98
CA ALA A 70 16.94 -11.86 -25.48
C ALA A 70 16.92 -13.26 -24.82
N PRO A 71 17.13 -14.36 -25.58
CA PRO A 71 17.21 -15.70 -25.00
C PRO A 71 18.22 -15.80 -23.85
N ASP A 72 19.36 -15.14 -24.02
CA ASP A 72 20.44 -15.08 -23.04
C ASP A 72 20.09 -14.27 -21.80
N GLY A 73 19.31 -13.19 -21.95
CA GLY A 73 18.83 -12.39 -20.82
C GLY A 73 17.75 -13.13 -20.04
N ARG A 74 16.87 -13.86 -20.74
CA ARG A 74 15.93 -14.79 -20.09
C ARG A 74 16.65 -15.85 -19.27
N GLU A 75 17.69 -16.48 -19.82
CA GLU A 75 18.49 -17.46 -19.07
C GLU A 75 19.19 -16.84 -17.86
N ALA A 76 19.73 -15.63 -17.99
CA ALA A 76 20.32 -14.89 -16.87
C ALA A 76 19.29 -14.62 -15.75
N PHE A 77 18.06 -14.23 -16.10
CA PHE A 77 16.97 -14.10 -15.12
C PHE A 77 16.61 -15.45 -14.46
N LEU A 78 16.48 -16.51 -15.25
CA LEU A 78 16.19 -17.84 -14.73
C LEU A 78 17.31 -18.37 -13.82
N LYS A 79 18.56 -17.91 -14.01
CA LYS A 79 19.63 -18.20 -13.06
C LYS A 79 19.43 -17.51 -11.71
N LEU A 80 19.03 -16.23 -11.70
CA LEU A 80 18.70 -15.54 -10.44
C LEU A 80 17.59 -16.29 -9.68
N VAL A 81 16.58 -16.78 -10.42
CA VAL A 81 15.46 -17.57 -9.88
C VAL A 81 15.89 -18.83 -9.12
N GLU A 82 16.98 -19.49 -9.51
CA GLU A 82 17.48 -20.71 -8.85
C GLU A 82 17.83 -20.49 -7.36
N THR A 83 18.13 -19.25 -6.98
CA THR A 83 18.51 -18.86 -5.60
C THR A 83 17.49 -17.95 -4.91
N ALA A 84 16.43 -17.57 -5.60
CA ALA A 84 15.39 -16.69 -5.06
C ALA A 84 14.30 -17.46 -4.31
N ASP A 85 13.62 -16.79 -3.39
CA ASP A 85 12.46 -17.33 -2.67
C ASP A 85 11.13 -16.89 -3.28
N VAL A 86 11.11 -15.67 -3.81
CA VAL A 86 9.91 -15.03 -4.33
C VAL A 86 10.21 -14.34 -5.66
N VAL A 87 9.29 -14.48 -6.62
CA VAL A 87 9.21 -13.61 -7.79
C VAL A 87 7.92 -12.81 -7.69
N ILE A 88 7.98 -11.49 -7.87
CA ILE A 88 6.83 -10.61 -7.93
C ILE A 88 6.83 -9.90 -9.29
N GLU A 89 5.71 -9.93 -9.98
CA GLU A 89 5.54 -9.23 -11.24
C GLU A 89 4.16 -8.58 -11.38
N SER A 90 4.06 -7.64 -12.32
CA SER A 90 2.85 -6.85 -12.55
C SER A 90 2.54 -6.65 -14.04
N PHE A 91 2.88 -7.64 -14.87
CA PHE A 91 2.61 -7.60 -16.30
C PHE A 91 1.15 -7.98 -16.59
N ARG A 92 0.67 -7.62 -17.78
CA ARG A 92 -0.63 -8.09 -18.25
C ARG A 92 -0.63 -9.62 -18.39
N PRO A 93 -1.76 -10.30 -18.14
CA PRO A 93 -1.84 -11.75 -18.27
C PRO A 93 -1.35 -12.23 -19.64
N GLY A 94 -0.50 -13.26 -19.63
CA GLY A 94 0.14 -13.86 -20.82
C GLY A 94 1.46 -13.22 -21.26
N VAL A 95 1.84 -12.05 -20.74
CA VAL A 95 3.13 -11.42 -21.09
C VAL A 95 4.31 -12.24 -20.61
N VAL A 96 4.28 -12.72 -19.36
CA VAL A 96 5.38 -13.49 -18.75
C VAL A 96 5.58 -14.84 -19.43
N ASP A 97 4.51 -15.48 -19.90
CA ASP A 97 4.57 -16.74 -20.64
C ASP A 97 5.24 -16.54 -22.00
N ARG A 98 4.88 -15.47 -22.72
CA ARG A 98 5.53 -15.10 -23.98
C ARG A 98 7.01 -14.75 -23.80
N LEU A 99 7.37 -14.15 -22.67
CA LEU A 99 8.76 -13.89 -22.29
C LEU A 99 9.49 -15.15 -21.82
N GLY A 100 8.79 -16.26 -21.54
CA GLY A 100 9.38 -17.50 -21.01
C GLY A 100 9.89 -17.37 -19.58
N ILE A 101 9.30 -16.44 -18.81
CA ILE A 101 9.61 -16.18 -17.40
C ILE A 101 8.38 -16.36 -16.50
N GLY A 102 7.31 -16.97 -17.05
CA GLY A 102 6.08 -17.24 -16.32
C GLY A 102 6.24 -18.31 -15.22
N PRO A 103 5.17 -18.53 -14.44
CA PRO A 103 5.20 -19.41 -13.27
C PRO A 103 5.74 -20.81 -13.55
N GLU A 104 5.37 -21.41 -14.70
CA GLU A 104 5.82 -22.76 -15.07
C GLU A 104 7.33 -22.80 -15.37
N ALA A 105 7.83 -21.81 -16.13
CA ALA A 105 9.25 -21.72 -16.48
C ALA A 105 10.12 -21.48 -15.24
N VAL A 106 9.64 -20.65 -14.31
CA VAL A 106 10.32 -20.38 -13.03
C VAL A 106 10.27 -21.61 -12.12
N ALA A 107 9.13 -22.26 -11.97
CA ALA A 107 8.99 -23.47 -11.15
C ALA A 107 9.84 -24.64 -11.66
N ALA A 108 10.03 -24.76 -12.98
CA ALA A 108 10.93 -25.75 -13.58
C ALA A 108 12.40 -25.56 -13.16
N ARG A 109 12.81 -24.33 -12.81
CA ARG A 109 14.15 -24.02 -12.29
C ARG A 109 14.21 -24.10 -10.78
N ASN A 110 13.16 -23.65 -10.11
CA ASN A 110 13.07 -23.63 -8.66
C ASN A 110 11.66 -24.03 -8.20
N PRO A 111 11.42 -25.32 -7.89
CA PRO A 111 10.11 -25.80 -7.42
C PRO A 111 9.67 -25.23 -6.08
N ARG A 112 10.59 -24.58 -5.34
CA ARG A 112 10.34 -23.96 -4.03
C ARG A 112 9.92 -22.49 -4.13
N ILE A 113 9.89 -21.92 -5.33
CA ILE A 113 9.66 -20.49 -5.50
C ILE A 113 8.19 -20.11 -5.25
N VAL A 114 7.99 -18.99 -4.58
CA VAL A 114 6.68 -18.32 -4.53
C VAL A 114 6.61 -17.33 -5.69
N TYR A 115 5.80 -17.62 -6.70
CA TYR A 115 5.58 -16.74 -7.83
C TYR A 115 4.28 -15.95 -7.64
N CYS A 116 4.37 -14.63 -7.50
CA CYS A 116 3.25 -13.74 -7.27
C CYS A 116 3.00 -12.84 -8.50
N SER A 117 1.91 -13.13 -9.21
CA SER A 117 1.37 -12.26 -10.25
C SER A 117 0.44 -11.25 -9.62
N THR A 118 0.74 -9.96 -9.76
CA THR A 118 -0.15 -8.89 -9.32
C THR A 118 -0.80 -8.22 -10.53
N SER A 119 -2.13 -8.15 -10.57
CA SER A 119 -2.85 -7.59 -11.71
C SER A 119 -4.09 -6.85 -11.26
N GLY A 120 -4.61 -5.97 -12.12
CA GLY A 120 -5.79 -5.17 -11.78
C GLY A 120 -7.04 -6.01 -11.50
N PHE A 121 -7.29 -7.00 -12.36
CA PHE A 121 -8.54 -7.78 -12.38
C PHE A 121 -8.31 -9.30 -12.36
N GLY A 122 -7.12 -9.76 -11.97
CA GLY A 122 -6.76 -11.18 -11.98
C GLY A 122 -6.12 -11.66 -13.28
N GLN A 123 -5.54 -12.86 -13.25
CA GLN A 123 -4.99 -13.52 -14.44
C GLN A 123 -6.07 -14.09 -15.36
N ASP A 124 -7.31 -14.21 -14.90
CA ASP A 124 -8.45 -14.73 -15.64
C ASP A 124 -9.73 -13.87 -15.49
N GLY A 125 -10.82 -14.33 -16.08
CA GLY A 125 -12.09 -13.61 -16.10
C GLY A 125 -12.22 -12.56 -17.21
N PRO A 126 -13.42 -11.96 -17.37
CA PRO A 126 -13.76 -11.10 -18.49
C PRO A 126 -12.98 -9.77 -18.51
N HIS A 127 -12.43 -9.36 -17.37
CA HIS A 127 -11.70 -8.10 -17.21
C HIS A 127 -10.17 -8.28 -17.12
N SER A 128 -9.64 -9.51 -17.17
CA SER A 128 -8.20 -9.83 -17.04
C SER A 128 -7.28 -8.99 -17.93
N GLN A 129 -7.74 -8.67 -19.16
CA GLN A 129 -6.96 -7.91 -20.13
C GLN A 129 -7.15 -6.39 -20.02
N GLN A 130 -8.04 -5.91 -19.16
CA GLN A 130 -8.34 -4.48 -19.03
C GLN A 130 -7.19 -3.73 -18.34
N ALA A 131 -6.95 -2.50 -18.81
CA ALA A 131 -6.06 -1.57 -18.13
C ALA A 131 -6.80 -0.94 -16.95
N GLY A 132 -6.09 -0.63 -15.88
CA GLY A 132 -6.64 0.14 -14.77
C GLY A 132 -5.54 0.80 -13.95
N HIS A 133 -5.96 1.78 -13.18
CA HIS A 133 -5.20 2.36 -12.08
C HIS A 133 -6.07 2.34 -10.83
N ASP A 134 -5.47 2.70 -9.69
CA ASP A 134 -6.12 2.75 -8.39
C ASP A 134 -7.59 3.21 -8.42
N LEU A 135 -7.88 4.35 -9.07
CA LEU A 135 -9.23 4.90 -9.17
C LEU A 135 -10.23 3.98 -9.89
N ASN A 136 -9.79 3.27 -10.93
CA ASN A 136 -10.64 2.32 -11.64
C ASN A 136 -11.02 1.15 -10.73
N TYR A 137 -10.05 0.63 -9.95
CA TYR A 137 -10.29 -0.48 -9.04
C TYR A 137 -11.18 -0.09 -7.86
N LEU A 138 -11.01 1.12 -7.33
CA LEU A 138 -11.94 1.71 -6.35
C LEU A 138 -13.36 1.84 -6.92
N GLY A 139 -13.48 2.24 -8.19
CA GLY A 139 -14.76 2.35 -8.87
C GLY A 139 -15.44 1.00 -9.07
N THR A 140 -14.74 0.03 -9.66
CA THR A 140 -15.28 -1.31 -9.93
C THR A 140 -15.54 -2.11 -8.65
N GLY A 141 -14.80 -1.82 -7.58
CA GLY A 141 -15.01 -2.44 -6.26
C GLY A 141 -16.15 -1.80 -5.45
N GLY A 142 -16.82 -0.76 -5.95
CA GLY A 142 -17.92 -0.08 -5.24
C GLY A 142 -17.48 0.92 -4.16
N PHE A 143 -16.19 1.05 -3.88
CA PHE A 143 -15.65 1.94 -2.86
C PHE A 143 -15.98 3.42 -3.13
N LEU A 144 -15.85 3.87 -4.38
CA LEU A 144 -16.15 5.27 -4.74
C LEU A 144 -17.63 5.59 -4.49
N HIS A 145 -18.53 4.70 -4.91
CA HIS A 145 -19.97 4.89 -4.70
C HIS A 145 -20.29 5.04 -3.22
N MET A 146 -19.76 4.15 -2.37
CA MET A 146 -19.98 4.16 -0.92
C MET A 146 -19.32 5.33 -0.19
N SER A 147 -18.38 6.04 -0.82
CA SER A 147 -17.73 7.22 -0.24
C SER A 147 -18.66 8.45 -0.16
N GLY A 148 -19.83 8.40 -0.82
CA GLY A 148 -20.80 9.49 -0.86
C GLY A 148 -20.45 10.59 -1.86
N PRO A 149 -21.28 11.65 -1.98
CA PRO A 149 -21.01 12.75 -2.87
C PRO A 149 -19.94 13.69 -2.31
N GLY A 150 -19.02 14.11 -3.18
CA GLY A 150 -18.06 15.18 -2.97
C GLY A 150 -18.66 16.56 -3.22
N ALA A 151 -17.79 17.58 -3.27
CA ALA A 151 -18.20 18.98 -3.37
C ALA A 151 -18.96 19.33 -4.67
N ASP A 152 -18.74 18.58 -5.74
CA ASP A 152 -19.41 18.73 -7.04
C ASP A 152 -20.62 17.80 -7.23
N GLY A 153 -20.95 17.01 -6.20
CA GLY A 153 -22.06 16.05 -6.22
C GLY A 153 -21.69 14.66 -6.78
N GLY A 154 -20.48 14.45 -7.33
CA GLY A 154 -20.00 13.14 -7.76
C GLY A 154 -19.22 12.41 -6.66
N PRO A 155 -18.90 11.11 -6.81
CA PRO A 155 -18.03 10.40 -5.86
C PRO A 155 -16.66 11.09 -5.70
N PRO A 156 -16.16 11.32 -4.46
CA PRO A 156 -14.89 11.97 -4.25
C PRO A 156 -13.73 11.06 -4.65
N ILE A 157 -12.65 11.68 -5.12
CA ILE A 157 -11.38 10.99 -5.33
C ILE A 157 -10.65 10.92 -3.98
N PRO A 158 -10.32 9.71 -3.47
CA PRO A 158 -9.60 9.58 -2.20
C PRO A 158 -8.18 10.17 -2.26
N GLY A 159 -7.68 10.67 -1.13
CA GLY A 159 -6.35 11.30 -1.02
C GLY A 159 -5.17 10.32 -1.03
N ALA A 160 -5.41 9.02 -1.17
CA ALA A 160 -4.40 7.97 -1.21
C ALA A 160 -4.77 6.89 -2.22
N THR A 161 -3.77 6.18 -2.74
CA THR A 161 -4.00 5.03 -3.63
C THR A 161 -4.36 3.79 -2.81
N VAL A 162 -5.61 3.72 -2.33
CA VAL A 162 -6.09 2.69 -1.41
C VAL A 162 -6.15 1.31 -2.06
N ALA A 163 -6.60 1.22 -3.31
CA ALA A 163 -6.69 -0.05 -4.01
C ALA A 163 -5.30 -0.63 -4.27
N ASP A 164 -4.36 0.16 -4.79
CA ASP A 164 -2.98 -0.28 -5.01
C ASP A 164 -2.28 -0.65 -3.69
N SER A 165 -2.54 0.12 -2.63
CA SER A 165 -1.88 -0.11 -1.33
C SER A 165 -2.46 -1.30 -0.58
N ALA A 166 -3.76 -1.30 -0.32
CA ALA A 166 -4.42 -2.32 0.50
C ALA A 166 -4.93 -3.49 -0.34
N GLY A 167 -5.73 -3.20 -1.38
CA GLY A 167 -6.34 -4.23 -2.22
C GLY A 167 -5.34 -5.10 -2.97
N GLY A 168 -4.26 -4.51 -3.49
CA GLY A 168 -3.20 -5.24 -4.18
C GLY A 168 -1.96 -5.49 -3.33
N GLY A 169 -1.32 -4.41 -2.86
CA GLY A 169 0.01 -4.51 -2.24
C GLY A 169 0.03 -5.28 -0.92
N MET A 170 -0.84 -4.92 0.04
CA MET A 170 -0.90 -5.62 1.34
C MET A 170 -1.43 -7.03 1.17
N HIS A 171 -2.40 -7.24 0.28
CA HIS A 171 -2.89 -8.56 -0.08
C HIS A 171 -1.74 -9.45 -0.61
N ALA A 172 -0.90 -8.95 -1.52
CA ALA A 172 0.26 -9.67 -2.01
C ALA A 172 1.24 -10.02 -0.90
N VAL A 173 1.55 -9.10 0.02
CA VAL A 173 2.42 -9.37 1.17
C VAL A 173 1.86 -10.50 2.03
N ILE A 174 0.57 -10.47 2.37
CA ILE A 174 -0.10 -11.50 3.18
C ILE A 174 -0.02 -12.86 2.47
N ALA A 175 -0.35 -12.91 1.17
CA ALA A 175 -0.32 -14.14 0.38
C ALA A 175 1.10 -14.72 0.28
N ILE A 176 2.10 -13.87 0.03
CA ILE A 176 3.52 -14.27 -0.04
C ILE A 176 3.99 -14.81 1.31
N MET A 177 3.74 -14.10 2.42
CA MET A 177 4.12 -14.57 3.75
C MET A 177 3.45 -15.90 4.10
N GLY A 178 2.16 -16.06 3.80
CA GLY A 178 1.45 -17.33 3.98
C GLY A 178 2.03 -18.48 3.14
N ALA A 179 2.39 -18.21 1.88
CA ALA A 179 3.03 -19.19 1.01
C ALA A 179 4.43 -19.57 1.49
N LEU A 180 5.24 -18.60 1.91
CA LEU A 180 6.56 -18.83 2.50
C LEU A 180 6.47 -19.65 3.80
N PHE A 181 5.48 -19.38 4.64
CA PHE A 181 5.21 -20.16 5.85
C PHE A 181 4.80 -21.60 5.54
N ARG A 182 3.86 -21.79 4.60
CA ARG A 182 3.45 -23.14 4.14
C ARG A 182 4.65 -23.94 3.61
N ARG A 183 5.49 -23.29 2.80
CA ARG A 183 6.70 -23.88 2.20
C ARG A 183 7.68 -24.43 3.23
N GLN A 184 7.72 -23.91 4.46
CA GLN A 184 8.59 -24.46 5.51
C GLN A 184 8.22 -25.92 5.85
N ASN A 185 6.93 -26.26 5.76
CA ASN A 185 6.45 -27.60 6.08
C ASN A 185 6.37 -28.51 4.85
N THR A 186 5.98 -27.97 3.69
CA THR A 186 5.79 -28.76 2.48
C THR A 186 7.05 -28.90 1.64
N GLY A 187 7.96 -27.93 1.76
CA GLY A 187 9.09 -27.78 0.86
C GLY A 187 8.72 -27.24 -0.52
N GLU A 188 7.46 -26.96 -0.80
CA GLU A 188 6.93 -26.58 -2.12
C GLU A 188 6.59 -25.10 -2.19
N GLY A 189 6.81 -24.50 -3.37
CA GLY A 189 6.46 -23.13 -3.66
C GLY A 189 4.95 -22.85 -3.77
N ALA A 190 4.61 -21.74 -4.41
CA ALA A 190 3.23 -21.38 -4.70
C ALA A 190 3.14 -20.50 -5.94
N ARG A 191 2.07 -20.68 -6.73
CA ARG A 191 1.62 -19.67 -7.69
C ARG A 191 0.51 -18.86 -7.04
N LEU A 192 0.69 -17.56 -6.96
CA LEU A 192 -0.26 -16.62 -6.38
C LEU A 192 -0.77 -15.69 -7.49
N ASP A 193 -2.09 -15.62 -7.64
CA ASP A 193 -2.76 -14.60 -8.45
C ASP A 193 -3.39 -13.59 -7.50
N VAL A 194 -2.85 -12.37 -7.49
CA VAL A 194 -3.31 -11.28 -6.63
C VAL A 194 -3.96 -10.22 -7.51
N SER A 195 -5.28 -10.22 -7.48
CA SER A 195 -6.15 -9.23 -8.12
C SER A 195 -6.37 -8.03 -7.18
N VAL A 196 -6.13 -6.81 -7.68
CA VAL A 196 -6.45 -5.58 -6.94
C VAL A 196 -7.97 -5.45 -6.74
N ALA A 197 -8.76 -5.82 -7.75
CA ALA A 197 -10.22 -5.82 -7.68
C ALA A 197 -10.74 -6.78 -6.61
N ASP A 198 -10.17 -7.98 -6.47
CA ASP A 198 -10.56 -8.95 -5.44
C ASP A 198 -10.25 -8.41 -4.05
N GLY A 199 -9.10 -7.76 -3.89
CA GLY A 199 -8.75 -7.09 -2.65
C GLY A 199 -9.71 -5.94 -2.32
N MET A 200 -10.15 -5.17 -3.32
CA MET A 200 -11.16 -4.14 -3.11
C MET A 200 -12.52 -4.73 -2.74
N LEU A 201 -12.92 -5.83 -3.35
CA LEU A 201 -14.13 -6.56 -2.97
C LEU A 201 -14.06 -7.02 -1.51
N ALA A 202 -12.92 -7.57 -1.08
CA ALA A 202 -12.69 -7.97 0.30
C ALA A 202 -12.73 -6.79 1.28
N LEU A 203 -12.20 -5.62 0.91
CA LEU A 203 -12.30 -4.40 1.73
C LEU A 203 -13.74 -3.87 1.82
N MET A 204 -14.59 -4.17 0.84
CA MET A 204 -16.01 -3.82 0.81
C MET A 204 -16.93 -4.89 1.39
N ALA A 205 -16.38 -5.99 1.92
CA ALA A 205 -17.13 -7.16 2.34
C ALA A 205 -18.28 -6.84 3.30
N LEU A 206 -18.12 -5.89 4.24
CA LEU A 206 -19.20 -5.56 5.18
C LEU A 206 -20.51 -5.15 4.48
N GLY A 207 -20.45 -4.26 3.48
CA GLY A 207 -21.63 -3.83 2.75
C GLY A 207 -22.12 -4.88 1.76
N VAL A 208 -21.18 -5.56 1.09
CA VAL A 208 -21.51 -6.63 0.14
C VAL A 208 -22.22 -7.79 0.84
N ASP A 209 -21.70 -8.25 1.98
CA ASP A 209 -22.25 -9.34 2.77
C ASP A 209 -23.61 -8.96 3.36
N GLU A 210 -23.81 -7.70 3.80
CA GLU A 210 -25.12 -7.21 4.23
C GLU A 210 -26.16 -7.31 3.12
N PHE A 211 -25.83 -6.83 1.91
CA PHE A 211 -26.72 -6.94 0.77
C PHE A 211 -27.01 -8.40 0.41
N LEU A 212 -25.98 -9.25 0.38
CA LEU A 212 -26.15 -10.69 0.09
C LEU A 212 -27.02 -11.40 1.14
N ALA A 213 -26.91 -11.02 2.41
CA ALA A 213 -27.64 -11.64 3.50
C ALA A 213 -29.10 -11.15 3.62
N THR A 214 -29.36 -9.88 3.27
CA THR A 214 -30.63 -9.21 3.60
C THR A 214 -31.39 -8.64 2.40
N GLY A 215 -30.71 -8.43 1.27
CA GLY A 215 -31.24 -7.70 0.11
C GLY A 215 -31.33 -6.18 0.30
N VAL A 216 -30.89 -5.65 1.44
CA VAL A 216 -30.85 -4.20 1.69
C VAL A 216 -29.63 -3.63 1.01
N GLU A 217 -29.84 -2.70 0.06
CA GLU A 217 -28.77 -2.00 -0.64
C GLU A 217 -28.13 -0.95 0.29
N PRO A 218 -26.83 -1.08 0.63
CA PRO A 218 -26.14 -0.08 1.41
C PRO A 218 -25.86 1.15 0.57
N GLU A 219 -26.20 2.31 1.11
CA GLU A 219 -25.93 3.62 0.53
C GLU A 219 -24.81 4.36 1.30
N PRO A 220 -24.26 5.46 0.79
CA PRO A 220 -23.43 6.35 1.59
C PRO A 220 -24.12 6.74 2.90
N ARG A 221 -23.37 6.76 4.01
CA ARG A 221 -23.90 7.00 5.36
C ARG A 221 -24.98 5.99 5.81
N HIS A 222 -25.01 4.79 5.24
CA HIS A 222 -25.92 3.71 5.66
C HIS A 222 -25.63 3.16 7.07
N GLY A 223 -24.35 3.04 7.42
CA GLY A 223 -23.89 2.41 8.65
C GLY A 223 -23.36 3.42 9.66
N ILE A 224 -23.24 2.98 10.92
CA ILE A 224 -22.66 3.79 11.99
C ILE A 224 -21.23 4.23 11.68
N LEU A 225 -20.42 3.37 11.07
CA LEU A 225 -19.02 3.64 10.69
C LEU A 225 -18.87 4.35 9.34
N THR A 226 -19.98 4.72 8.69
CA THR A 226 -19.97 5.47 7.43
C THR A 226 -20.69 6.81 7.55
N GLY A 227 -21.05 7.22 8.78
CA GLY A 227 -21.59 8.54 9.07
C GLY A 227 -23.11 8.66 9.00
N ARG A 228 -23.84 7.56 9.26
CA ARG A 228 -25.29 7.61 9.52
C ARG A 228 -25.61 8.60 10.64
N TYR A 229 -24.92 8.44 11.76
CA TYR A 229 -25.16 9.21 12.98
C TYR A 229 -24.14 10.34 13.15
N ALA A 230 -24.59 11.46 13.71
CA ALA A 230 -23.80 12.66 13.94
C ALA A 230 -22.56 12.43 14.83
N CYS A 231 -22.58 11.37 15.65
CA CYS A 231 -21.45 10.99 16.49
C CYS A 231 -20.30 10.32 15.73
N TYR A 232 -20.45 10.07 14.42
CA TYR A 232 -19.40 9.58 13.53
C TYR A 232 -19.34 10.45 12.27
N ASP A 233 -18.67 11.61 12.34
CA ASP A 233 -18.63 12.56 11.22
C ASP A 233 -17.40 13.49 11.32
N THR A 234 -17.26 14.36 10.33
CA THR A 234 -16.27 15.46 10.34
C THR A 234 -16.96 16.81 10.48
N TYR A 235 -16.38 17.69 11.30
CA TYR A 235 -16.94 19.01 11.59
C TYR A 235 -15.92 20.11 11.38
N ARG A 236 -16.34 21.21 10.76
CA ARG A 236 -15.48 22.35 10.48
C ARG A 236 -15.41 23.28 11.71
N ALA A 237 -14.21 23.63 12.13
CA ALA A 237 -13.94 24.60 13.18
C ALA A 237 -13.91 26.05 12.64
N ARG A 238 -13.78 27.02 13.55
CA ARG A 238 -13.77 28.47 13.22
C ARG A 238 -12.66 28.86 12.23
N ASP A 239 -11.46 28.31 12.41
CA ASP A 239 -10.29 28.51 11.56
C ASP A 239 -10.40 27.84 10.18
N GLY A 240 -11.51 27.16 9.92
CA GLY A 240 -11.79 26.46 8.68
C GLY A 240 -11.13 25.08 8.58
N LYS A 241 -10.40 24.64 9.61
CA LYS A 241 -9.85 23.28 9.71
C LYS A 241 -10.91 22.32 10.26
N TRP A 242 -10.63 21.02 10.23
CA TRP A 242 -11.64 19.98 10.51
C TRP A 242 -11.30 19.12 11.72
N LEU A 243 -12.33 18.77 12.50
CA LEU A 243 -12.29 17.71 13.51
C LEU A 243 -12.89 16.43 12.93
N ALA A 244 -12.35 15.29 13.34
CA ALA A 244 -12.98 13.99 13.19
C ALA A 244 -13.61 13.60 14.54
N VAL A 245 -14.88 13.18 14.51
CA VAL A 245 -15.65 12.72 15.67
C VAL A 245 -16.04 11.28 15.43
N ALA A 246 -15.72 10.39 16.38
CA ALA A 246 -16.06 8.96 16.33
C ALA A 246 -16.58 8.47 17.70
N ALA A 247 -17.44 9.25 18.33
CA ALA A 247 -18.00 9.03 19.67
C ALA A 247 -19.16 8.01 19.63
N ILE A 248 -18.89 6.78 19.21
CA ILE A 248 -19.91 5.74 19.00
C ILE A 248 -20.49 5.24 20.33
N GLU A 249 -19.64 5.03 21.33
CA GLU A 249 -20.07 4.56 22.63
C GLU A 249 -20.78 5.68 23.40
N GLY A 250 -21.94 5.37 23.98
CA GLY A 250 -22.80 6.36 24.63
C GLY A 250 -22.11 7.18 25.74
N ARG A 251 -21.09 6.61 26.43
CA ARG A 251 -20.28 7.35 27.40
C ARG A 251 -19.45 8.46 26.72
N PHE A 252 -18.80 8.15 25.61
CA PHE A 252 -17.96 9.12 24.88
C PHE A 252 -18.83 10.20 24.24
N TRP A 253 -19.99 9.80 23.70
CA TRP A 253 -20.99 10.73 23.20
C TRP A 253 -21.52 11.68 24.29
N ALA A 254 -21.90 11.16 25.46
CA ALA A 254 -22.36 11.99 26.56
C ALA A 254 -21.28 12.97 27.05
N ASN A 255 -20.02 12.53 27.13
CA ASN A 255 -18.89 13.39 27.44
C ASN A 255 -18.73 14.52 26.41
N LEU A 256 -18.79 14.17 25.11
CA LEU A 256 -18.73 15.15 24.04
C LEU A 256 -19.86 16.17 24.17
N CYS A 257 -21.12 15.72 24.23
CA CYS A 257 -22.30 16.58 24.37
C CYS A 257 -22.13 17.56 25.53
N ARG A 258 -21.71 17.09 26.71
CA ARG A 258 -21.51 17.94 27.89
C ARG A 258 -20.44 19.02 27.64
N LEU A 259 -19.31 18.65 27.05
CA LEU A 259 -18.18 19.58 26.83
C LEU A 259 -18.48 20.61 25.73
N VAL A 260 -19.32 20.28 24.75
CA VAL A 260 -19.76 21.24 23.73
C VAL A 260 -21.07 21.96 24.07
N GLY A 261 -21.64 21.73 25.27
CA GLY A 261 -22.85 22.41 25.74
C GLY A 261 -24.16 21.91 25.09
N LEU A 262 -24.20 20.65 24.68
CA LEU A 262 -25.29 20.01 23.95
C LEU A 262 -25.84 18.76 24.68
N ASP A 263 -25.86 18.75 26.01
CA ASP A 263 -26.35 17.64 26.85
C ASP A 263 -27.74 17.11 26.43
N LYS A 264 -28.59 17.98 25.86
CA LYS A 264 -29.91 17.60 25.32
C LYS A 264 -29.86 16.48 24.28
N TRP A 265 -28.72 16.29 23.60
CA TRP A 265 -28.54 15.25 22.56
C TRP A 265 -27.99 13.93 23.09
N ALA A 266 -27.48 13.89 24.34
CA ALA A 266 -26.98 12.67 24.95
C ALA A 266 -27.99 11.48 24.87
N PRO A 267 -29.29 11.65 25.18
CA PRO A 267 -30.26 10.55 25.11
C PRO A 267 -30.77 10.23 23.70
N ARG A 268 -30.40 11.03 22.68
CA ARG A 268 -30.92 10.92 21.29
C ARG A 268 -29.84 10.52 20.28
N GLN A 269 -28.74 9.94 20.75
CA GLN A 269 -27.56 9.62 19.92
C GLN A 269 -27.91 8.88 18.62
N LEU A 270 -28.74 7.83 18.71
CA LEU A 270 -29.11 6.94 17.61
C LEU A 270 -30.55 7.19 17.11
N ASP A 271 -31.11 8.35 17.42
CA ASP A 271 -32.45 8.74 16.98
C ASP A 271 -32.36 9.28 15.55
N ASP A 272 -32.82 8.51 14.56
CA ASP A 272 -32.74 8.86 13.14
C ASP A 272 -33.43 10.21 12.84
N ASP A 273 -34.55 10.52 13.51
CA ASP A 273 -35.31 11.76 13.30
C ASP A 273 -34.58 13.01 13.84
N ALA A 274 -33.58 12.82 14.72
CA ALA A 274 -32.83 13.91 15.34
C ALA A 274 -31.52 14.22 14.62
N GLN A 275 -31.02 13.36 13.72
CA GLN A 275 -29.63 13.40 13.28
C GLN A 275 -29.23 14.70 12.58
N ASP A 276 -30.12 15.29 11.78
CA ASP A 276 -29.83 16.56 11.10
C ASP A 276 -29.75 17.73 12.08
N ALA A 277 -30.61 17.74 13.12
CA ALA A 277 -30.55 18.74 14.18
C ALA A 277 -29.29 18.56 15.05
N ILE A 278 -28.91 17.32 15.35
CA ILE A 278 -27.68 17.03 16.12
C ILE A 278 -26.45 17.48 15.33
N ARG A 279 -26.37 17.15 14.02
CA ARG A 279 -25.28 17.60 13.15
C ARG A 279 -25.20 19.11 13.07
N ALA A 280 -26.33 19.80 12.89
CA ALA A 280 -26.37 21.26 12.83
C ALA A 280 -25.87 21.91 14.13
N ASP A 281 -26.31 21.40 15.28
CA ASP A 281 -25.88 21.92 16.58
C ASP A 281 -24.39 21.64 16.85
N LEU A 282 -23.89 20.44 16.51
CA LEU A 282 -22.46 20.12 16.61
C LEU A 282 -21.62 21.02 15.69
N ALA A 283 -22.04 21.20 14.44
CA ALA A 283 -21.36 22.09 13.50
C ALA A 283 -21.31 23.53 14.01
N ALA A 284 -22.43 24.03 14.54
CA ALA A 284 -22.49 25.37 15.14
C ALA A 284 -21.57 25.49 16.36
N ALA A 285 -21.55 24.49 17.24
CA ALA A 285 -20.67 24.46 18.40
C ALA A 285 -19.19 24.47 17.98
N PHE A 286 -18.80 23.54 17.10
CA PHE A 286 -17.41 23.44 16.64
C PHE A 286 -16.93 24.70 15.91
N ALA A 287 -17.81 25.42 15.20
CA ALA A 287 -17.48 26.66 14.53
C ALA A 287 -17.18 27.86 15.46
N THR A 288 -17.35 27.72 16.79
CA THR A 288 -17.10 28.82 17.75
C THR A 288 -15.63 29.02 18.13
N ARG A 289 -14.80 27.98 17.98
CA ARG A 289 -13.38 27.97 18.37
C ARG A 289 -12.53 27.33 17.28
N ASP A 290 -11.22 27.53 17.36
CA ASP A 290 -10.29 26.92 16.42
C ASP A 290 -10.16 25.42 16.71
N ARG A 291 -9.79 24.65 15.68
CA ARG A 291 -9.73 23.18 15.76
C ARG A 291 -8.84 22.71 16.91
N ASP A 292 -7.67 23.32 17.07
CA ASP A 292 -6.67 22.87 18.03
C ASP A 292 -7.08 23.21 19.48
N ASP A 293 -7.84 24.29 19.69
CA ASP A 293 -8.45 24.61 21.00
C ASP A 293 -9.50 23.55 21.40
N TRP A 294 -10.26 23.05 20.44
CA TRP A 294 -11.21 21.96 20.68
C TRP A 294 -10.50 20.65 20.97
N VAL A 295 -9.49 20.29 20.17
CA VAL A 295 -8.74 19.04 20.35
C VAL A 295 -8.03 19.01 21.70
N ALA A 296 -7.44 20.12 22.14
CA ALA A 296 -6.78 20.22 23.45
C ALA A 296 -7.74 19.94 24.62
N GLU A 297 -9.01 20.30 24.49
CA GLU A 297 -10.03 20.06 25.52
C GLU A 297 -10.67 18.66 25.41
N LEU A 298 -11.00 18.23 24.19
CA LEU A 298 -11.85 17.06 23.95
C LEU A 298 -11.05 15.75 23.90
N ALA A 299 -9.87 15.75 23.27
CA ALA A 299 -9.07 14.53 23.08
C ALA A 299 -8.72 13.81 24.40
N PRO A 300 -8.30 14.49 25.49
CA PRO A 300 -7.99 13.82 26.76
C PRO A 300 -9.23 13.44 27.59
N ALA A 301 -10.44 13.78 27.13
CA ALA A 301 -11.67 13.69 27.93
C ALA A 301 -12.59 12.51 27.53
N ASP A 302 -12.04 11.44 26.95
CA ASP A 302 -12.79 10.26 26.49
C ASP A 302 -13.96 10.67 25.56
N THR A 303 -13.69 11.43 24.50
CA THR A 303 -14.72 11.91 23.55
C THR A 303 -14.59 11.34 22.13
N CYS A 304 -13.49 10.63 21.84
CA CYS A 304 -13.16 10.16 20.48
C CYS A 304 -13.15 11.29 19.43
N VAL A 305 -12.63 12.46 19.81
CA VAL A 305 -12.42 13.60 18.90
C VAL A 305 -10.94 13.81 18.62
N SER A 306 -10.59 14.03 17.36
CA SER A 306 -9.23 14.31 16.91
C SER A 306 -9.19 15.38 15.81
N ALA A 307 -8.00 15.93 15.55
CA ALA A 307 -7.79 16.80 14.39
C ALA A 307 -7.75 15.98 13.09
N VAL A 308 -8.35 16.52 12.02
CA VAL A 308 -8.00 16.13 10.66
C VAL A 308 -6.71 16.86 10.30
N LEU A 309 -5.60 16.13 10.28
CA LEU A 309 -4.26 16.66 10.05
C LEU A 309 -3.94 16.77 8.55
N SER A 310 -3.32 17.88 8.16
CA SER A 310 -2.62 18.01 6.89
C SER A 310 -1.27 17.28 6.91
N VAL A 311 -0.67 17.06 5.74
CA VAL A 311 0.64 16.38 5.64
C VAL A 311 1.74 17.08 6.46
N PRO A 312 1.88 18.42 6.46
CA PRO A 312 2.85 19.09 7.34
C PRO A 312 2.56 18.86 8.82
N GLU A 313 1.29 18.91 9.25
CA GLU A 313 0.91 18.70 10.65
C GLU A 313 1.23 17.27 11.12
N LEU A 314 1.17 16.25 10.24
CA LEU A 314 1.61 14.88 10.57
C LEU A 314 3.09 14.83 10.99
N LEU A 315 3.95 15.70 10.43
CA LEU A 315 5.40 15.67 10.67
C LEU A 315 5.77 16.16 12.07
N ASP A 316 4.89 16.95 12.69
CA ASP A 316 5.07 17.58 14.00
C ASP A 316 4.21 16.91 15.08
N ASP A 317 3.38 15.92 14.71
CA ASP A 317 2.49 15.23 15.63
C ASP A 317 3.27 14.43 16.69
N PRO A 318 3.01 14.65 17.99
CA PRO A 318 3.74 13.99 19.08
C PRO A 318 3.67 12.46 19.06
N GLN A 319 2.55 11.89 18.60
CA GLN A 319 2.38 10.43 18.54
C GLN A 319 3.26 9.83 17.44
N TYR A 320 3.31 10.43 16.26
CA TYR A 320 4.16 9.94 15.17
C TYR A 320 5.66 10.12 15.49
N LEU A 321 6.02 11.24 16.11
CA LEU A 321 7.39 11.49 16.56
C LEU A 321 7.83 10.49 17.64
N ALA A 322 7.02 10.28 18.69
CA ALA A 322 7.32 9.34 19.76
C ALA A 322 7.48 7.89 19.27
N ARG A 323 6.81 7.55 18.16
CA ARG A 323 6.88 6.22 17.55
C ARG A 323 8.01 6.06 16.53
N GLY A 324 8.76 7.12 16.23
CA GLY A 324 9.79 7.08 15.18
C GLY A 324 9.20 6.82 13.79
N ALA A 325 8.01 7.36 13.50
CA ALA A 325 7.30 7.11 12.25
C ALA A 325 8.02 7.67 11.01
N PHE A 326 8.96 8.59 11.21
CA PHE A 326 9.77 9.20 10.16
C PHE A 326 11.22 8.76 10.28
N THR A 327 11.86 8.59 9.13
CA THR A 327 13.27 8.24 9.02
C THR A 327 13.94 9.15 8.00
N THR A 328 15.26 9.07 7.96
CA THR A 328 16.11 9.76 7.01
C THR A 328 16.56 8.79 5.91
N ALA A 329 16.60 9.26 4.67
CA ALA A 329 17.26 8.57 3.57
C ALA A 329 18.33 9.47 2.95
N LYS A 330 19.38 8.82 2.43
CA LYS A 330 20.48 9.49 1.73
C LYS A 330 20.52 9.03 0.29
N HIS A 331 20.15 9.93 -0.62
CA HIS A 331 20.25 9.71 -2.06
C HIS A 331 21.57 10.30 -2.59
N PRO A 332 22.31 9.60 -3.48
CA PRO A 332 23.63 10.05 -3.95
C PRO A 332 23.59 11.39 -4.68
N VAL A 333 22.55 11.64 -5.50
CA VAL A 333 22.35 12.90 -6.22
C VAL A 333 21.53 13.94 -5.44
N GLN A 334 20.38 13.55 -4.85
CA GLN A 334 19.45 14.49 -4.19
C GLN A 334 19.85 14.86 -2.76
N GLY A 335 20.86 14.20 -2.19
CA GLY A 335 21.28 14.41 -0.80
C GLY A 335 20.36 13.72 0.21
N GLU A 336 20.35 14.24 1.43
CA GLU A 336 19.57 13.69 2.55
C GLU A 336 18.14 14.24 2.55
N PHE A 337 17.15 13.37 2.79
CA PHE A 337 15.75 13.77 2.90
C PHE A 337 14.97 12.90 3.91
N ARG A 338 13.91 13.45 4.48
CA ARG A 338 13.00 12.73 5.40
C ARG A 338 11.94 11.97 4.63
N GLN A 339 11.54 10.81 5.15
CA GLN A 339 10.45 9.99 4.62
C GLN A 339 9.78 9.16 5.73
N VAL A 340 8.65 8.52 5.40
CA VAL A 340 8.00 7.56 6.32
C VAL A 340 8.90 6.34 6.53
N GLY A 341 9.13 5.99 7.79
CA GLY A 341 9.90 4.82 8.20
C GLY A 341 9.18 3.50 7.92
N PRO A 342 9.85 2.36 8.19
CA PRO A 342 9.19 1.06 8.22
C PRO A 342 8.11 0.98 9.30
N VAL A 343 6.95 0.39 8.99
CA VAL A 343 5.87 0.14 9.96
C VAL A 343 5.97 -1.31 10.44
N LEU A 344 6.76 -1.55 11.49
CA LEU A 344 7.17 -2.91 11.91
C LEU A 344 6.45 -3.37 13.17
N ALA A 345 5.12 -3.23 13.21
CA ALA A 345 4.29 -3.69 14.33
C ALA A 345 4.80 -3.24 15.72
N GLY A 346 5.27 -2.00 15.83
CA GLY A 346 5.81 -1.43 17.07
C GLY A 346 7.30 -1.66 17.31
N GLN A 347 7.98 -2.44 16.46
CA GLN A 347 9.44 -2.47 16.43
C GLN A 347 9.98 -1.22 15.72
N GLN A 348 11.18 -0.81 16.12
CA GLN A 348 11.93 0.23 15.45
C GLN A 348 13.07 -0.39 14.66
N ALA A 349 13.31 0.13 13.47
CA ALA A 349 14.48 -0.22 12.68
C ALA A 349 15.71 0.60 13.15
N PRO A 350 16.95 0.17 12.81
CA PRO A 350 18.16 0.88 13.19
C PRO A 350 18.16 2.36 12.77
N SER A 351 18.83 3.19 13.57
CA SER A 351 18.80 4.66 13.50
C SER A 351 19.86 5.29 12.60
N ASP A 352 20.14 4.70 11.43
CA ASP A 352 21.03 5.30 10.43
C ASP A 352 20.22 5.74 9.19
N PRO A 353 20.63 6.82 8.50
CA PRO A 353 20.03 7.17 7.23
C PRO A 353 20.06 5.97 6.28
N TYR A 354 18.89 5.62 5.74
CA TYR A 354 18.82 4.54 4.77
C TYR A 354 19.56 4.94 3.49
N PRO A 355 20.55 4.16 3.04
CA PRO A 355 21.15 4.40 1.75
C PRO A 355 20.10 4.14 0.66
N VAL A 356 19.89 5.14 -0.18
CA VAL A 356 19.09 5.04 -1.40
C VAL A 356 20.04 4.94 -2.57
N ARG A 357 19.78 4.01 -3.49
CA ARG A 357 20.57 3.86 -4.71
C ARG A 357 20.07 4.80 -5.80
N GLU A 358 20.98 5.35 -6.58
CA GLU A 358 20.59 6.05 -7.81
C GLU A 358 20.02 5.04 -8.80
N SER A 359 18.98 5.42 -9.55
CA SER A 359 18.35 4.53 -10.53
C SER A 359 19.29 4.06 -11.65
N GLY A 360 20.35 4.82 -11.96
CA GLY A 360 21.34 4.48 -12.98
C GLY A 360 22.46 3.56 -12.49
N ILE A 361 22.59 3.35 -11.17
CA ILE A 361 23.59 2.44 -10.60
C ILE A 361 22.95 1.07 -10.42
N THR A 362 23.59 0.04 -10.95
CA THR A 362 23.13 -1.35 -10.89
C THR A 362 24.09 -2.22 -10.08
N ASP A 363 23.56 -3.30 -9.55
CA ASP A 363 24.28 -4.39 -8.88
C ASP A 363 24.37 -5.62 -9.79
N THR A 364 24.20 -5.42 -11.11
CA THR A 364 24.01 -6.50 -12.09
C THR A 364 25.13 -7.54 -12.05
N ASP A 365 26.39 -7.10 -12.06
CA ASP A 365 27.53 -8.03 -12.10
C ASP A 365 27.65 -8.82 -10.79
N GLU A 366 27.48 -8.16 -9.63
CA GLU A 366 27.51 -8.80 -8.31
C GLU A 366 26.40 -9.85 -8.19
N LEU A 367 25.18 -9.50 -8.56
CA LEU A 367 24.01 -10.37 -8.45
C LEU A 367 24.07 -11.56 -9.39
N LEU A 368 24.51 -11.35 -10.65
CA LEU A 368 24.67 -12.45 -11.60
C LEU A 368 25.83 -13.37 -11.22
N ALA A 369 26.93 -12.84 -10.70
CA ALA A 369 28.03 -13.63 -10.18
C ALA A 369 27.61 -14.46 -8.96
N ALA A 370 26.84 -13.87 -8.04
CA ALA A 370 26.27 -14.57 -6.88
C ALA A 370 25.30 -15.69 -7.31
N ALA A 371 24.58 -15.51 -8.42
CA ALA A 371 23.76 -16.54 -9.03
C ALA A 371 24.57 -17.60 -9.81
N GLY A 372 25.89 -17.47 -9.91
CA GLY A 372 26.79 -18.46 -10.49
C GLY A 372 27.15 -18.26 -11.96
N LEU A 373 26.92 -17.08 -12.55
CA LEU A 373 27.50 -16.74 -13.86
C LEU A 373 29.00 -16.43 -13.72
N SER A 374 29.81 -16.90 -14.68
CA SER A 374 31.22 -16.54 -14.71
C SER A 374 31.42 -15.07 -15.09
N PRO A 375 32.51 -14.42 -14.63
CA PRO A 375 32.85 -13.07 -15.05
C PRO A 375 32.92 -12.89 -16.56
N ASP A 376 33.47 -13.88 -17.27
CA ASP A 376 33.54 -13.88 -18.74
C ASP A 376 32.15 -13.87 -19.39
N ARG A 377 31.20 -14.65 -18.85
CA ARG A 377 29.83 -14.68 -19.36
C ARG A 377 29.11 -13.38 -19.08
N ILE A 378 29.30 -12.78 -17.92
CA ILE A 378 28.71 -11.47 -17.57
C ILE A 378 29.25 -10.38 -18.51
N ALA A 379 30.56 -10.37 -18.74
CA ALA A 379 31.20 -9.44 -19.66
C ALA A 379 30.68 -9.61 -21.11
N GLU A 380 30.48 -10.84 -21.55
CA GLU A 380 29.88 -11.15 -22.85
C GLU A 380 28.44 -10.62 -22.97
N LEU A 381 27.58 -10.92 -22.00
CA LEU A 381 26.19 -10.43 -21.97
C LEU A 381 26.13 -8.89 -22.02
N ARG A 382 27.02 -8.23 -21.28
CA ARG A 382 27.14 -6.77 -21.24
C ARG A 382 27.61 -6.20 -22.58
N ALA A 383 28.58 -6.83 -23.22
CA ALA A 383 29.06 -6.44 -24.54
C ALA A 383 27.95 -6.53 -25.61
N PHE A 384 27.04 -7.50 -25.47
CA PHE A 384 25.85 -7.62 -26.33
C PHE A 384 24.67 -6.75 -25.91
N GLY A 385 24.79 -5.96 -24.84
CA GLY A 385 23.71 -5.11 -24.33
C GLY A 385 22.54 -5.89 -23.71
N VAL A 386 22.76 -7.16 -23.36
CA VAL A 386 21.77 -8.02 -22.71
C VAL A 386 21.63 -7.69 -21.23
N VAL A 387 22.69 -7.16 -20.61
CA VAL A 387 22.69 -6.69 -19.21
C VAL A 387 23.38 -5.32 -19.09
N ALA A 388 23.03 -4.55 -18.05
CA ALA A 388 23.57 -3.21 -17.82
C ALA A 388 23.92 -2.93 -16.35
#